data_AF-A0A7V7BFT6-F1
#
_entry.id   AF-A0A7V7BFT6-F1
#
_cell.length_a   1.000
_cell.length_b   1.000
_cell.length_c   1.000
_cell.angle_alpha   90.00
_cell.angle_beta   90.00
_cell.angle_gamma   90.00
#
_symmetry.space_group_name_H-M   'P 1'
#
loop_
_entity.id
_entity.type
_entity.pdbx_description
1 polymer ?
#
loop_
_entity_poly.entity_id
_entity_poly.type
_entity_poly.pdbx_seq_one_letter_code
_entity_poly.pdbx_strand_id
1 'polypeptide(L)'
;MSKNKAKSKAKKAKNKFTAPASVVRVNGRLANVLDHIKQALYHEPLTYEELYQLLREKLPLMDPEKLDRDVKRCLGNNISFYFRNNRWQMDKTGSPGNDPFYQYLMTLGYPVTFRELVSLARENGWEELPVREQDLAYDGRFIRLKNGKWGLTYWQVSLEVSLQELNAVVRLLQRHEYPLDVERICREVFGLGVTETNLAQAMKKDPRFLEVAPGLWCLKSKIDALIADITAPDEFAFIRQAEVNALQEAELMLIIEEADASKREYIVSSWDLEKGVLRLSKRLVELLEPIDKIAYLKVKTGNGELGVWFLKEHRYLAGLKPWFEEYGLEPGSKVEVSPGD
;
A
#
# COMPACT_ATOMS: atom_id res chain seq x y z
N MET A 1 33.00 -73.22 30.23
CA MET A 1 33.06 -72.61 28.88
C MET A 1 31.76 -71.88 28.58
N SER A 2 31.87 -70.72 27.90
CA SER A 2 30.85 -70.08 27.06
C SER A 2 29.84 -69.07 27.68
N LYS A 3 30.23 -67.80 27.48
CA LYS A 3 29.48 -66.71 26.81
C LYS A 3 28.36 -65.93 27.52
N ASN A 4 28.77 -64.72 27.90
CA ASN A 4 28.05 -63.45 27.91
C ASN A 4 26.85 -63.33 26.95
N LYS A 5 25.72 -62.82 27.46
CA LYS A 5 24.68 -62.11 26.69
C LYS A 5 24.52 -60.69 27.23
N ALA A 6 25.03 -59.73 26.49
CA ALA A 6 24.76 -58.31 26.67
C ALA A 6 23.30 -57.99 26.29
N LYS A 7 22.56 -57.32 27.18
CA LYS A 7 21.31 -56.62 26.86
C LYS A 7 21.61 -55.14 26.71
N SER A 8 21.76 -54.68 25.46
CA SER A 8 21.74 -53.27 25.10
C SER A 8 20.28 -52.80 24.99
N LYS A 9 19.86 -51.91 25.89
CA LYS A 9 18.60 -51.14 25.76
C LYS A 9 18.93 -49.84 25.04
N ALA A 10 18.64 -49.78 23.74
CA ALA A 10 18.68 -48.54 22.97
C ALA A 10 17.55 -47.61 23.44
N LYS A 11 17.91 -46.46 24.03
CA LYS A 11 17.00 -45.35 24.31
C LYS A 11 16.57 -44.74 22.97
N LYS A 12 15.29 -44.84 22.62
CA LYS A 12 14.68 -44.00 21.57
C LYS A 12 14.73 -42.54 22.03
N ALA A 13 15.62 -41.75 21.43
CA ALA A 13 15.66 -40.31 21.62
C ALA A 13 14.38 -39.70 21.03
N LYS A 14 13.61 -39.01 21.87
CA LYS A 14 12.50 -38.14 21.47
C LYS A 14 13.11 -36.89 20.82
N ASN A 15 13.08 -36.78 19.50
CA ASN A 15 13.26 -35.48 18.85
C ASN A 15 11.97 -34.67 19.01
N LYS A 16 11.84 -34.00 20.16
CA LYS A 16 10.99 -32.83 20.28
C LYS A 16 11.75 -31.66 19.66
N PHE A 17 11.51 -31.39 18.39
CA PHE A 17 11.84 -30.09 17.81
C PHE A 17 10.74 -29.12 18.23
N THR A 18 11.02 -28.35 19.27
CA THR A 18 10.27 -27.14 19.61
C THR A 18 11.21 -25.96 19.41
N ALA A 19 11.32 -25.49 18.17
CA ALA A 19 11.78 -24.15 17.89
C ALA A 19 10.54 -23.23 17.87
N PRO A 20 10.57 -22.05 18.49
CA PRO A 20 9.53 -21.04 18.27
C PRO A 20 9.63 -20.64 16.79
N ALA A 21 8.57 -20.91 16.02
CA ALA A 21 8.55 -20.61 14.60
C ALA A 21 8.79 -19.11 14.39
N SER A 22 10.00 -18.73 13.98
CA SER A 22 10.23 -17.44 13.35
C SER A 22 9.21 -17.31 12.22
N VAL A 23 8.43 -16.23 12.20
CA VAL A 23 7.45 -15.99 11.14
C VAL A 23 8.19 -15.99 9.80
N VAL A 24 8.01 -17.05 9.02
CA VAL A 24 8.64 -17.17 7.71
C VAL A 24 7.90 -16.20 6.78
N ARG A 25 8.64 -15.23 6.24
CA ARG A 25 8.14 -14.28 5.25
C ARG A 25 8.58 -14.73 3.86
N VAL A 26 7.62 -14.78 2.94
CA VAL A 26 7.83 -15.29 1.59
C VAL A 26 7.37 -14.26 0.58
N ASN A 27 8.28 -13.92 -0.35
CA ASN A 27 7.93 -13.10 -1.50
C ASN A 27 7.06 -13.89 -2.49
N GLY A 28 5.85 -13.39 -2.74
CA GLY A 28 4.98 -13.95 -3.78
C GLY A 28 3.54 -13.46 -3.70
N ARG A 29 2.68 -14.12 -4.46
CA ARG A 29 1.23 -13.94 -4.43
C ARG A 29 0.58 -15.30 -4.29
N LEU A 30 -0.50 -15.39 -3.51
CA LEU A 30 -1.30 -16.60 -3.43
C LEU A 30 -1.94 -16.89 -4.79
N ALA A 31 -2.08 -18.18 -5.12
CA ALA A 31 -2.51 -18.59 -6.45
C ALA A 31 -4.02 -18.39 -6.68
N ASN A 32 -4.83 -18.55 -5.65
CA ASN A 32 -6.29 -18.59 -5.76
C ASN A 32 -6.99 -18.22 -4.44
N VAL A 33 -8.32 -18.06 -4.49
CA VAL A 33 -9.17 -17.73 -3.35
C VAL A 33 -9.07 -18.75 -2.22
N LEU A 34 -8.94 -20.04 -2.55
CA LEU A 34 -8.80 -21.10 -1.55
C LEU A 34 -7.56 -20.87 -0.66
N ASP A 35 -6.41 -20.51 -1.26
CA ASP A 35 -5.20 -20.22 -0.51
C ASP A 35 -5.35 -18.98 0.40
N HIS A 36 -6.07 -17.94 -0.06
CA HIS A 36 -6.39 -16.78 0.79
C HIS A 36 -7.31 -17.16 1.96
N ILE A 37 -8.31 -18.02 1.75
CA ILE A 37 -9.20 -18.52 2.81
C ILE A 37 -8.39 -19.33 3.83
N LYS A 38 -7.52 -20.23 3.37
CA LYS A 38 -6.65 -21.02 4.26
C LYS A 38 -5.81 -20.12 5.15
N GLN A 39 -5.18 -19.10 4.57
CA GLN A 39 -4.35 -18.17 5.34
C GLN A 39 -5.18 -17.39 6.37
N ALA A 40 -6.36 -16.89 6.00
CA ALA A 40 -7.26 -16.18 6.92
C ALA A 40 -7.70 -17.08 8.09
N LEU A 41 -8.20 -18.28 7.81
CA LEU A 41 -8.73 -19.22 8.81
C LEU A 41 -7.64 -19.95 9.60
N TYR A 42 -6.37 -19.88 9.19
CA TYR A 42 -5.27 -20.42 9.97
C TYR A 42 -5.07 -19.65 11.28
N HIS A 43 -5.25 -18.34 11.26
CA HIS A 43 -5.02 -17.50 12.43
C HIS A 43 -6.19 -17.59 13.41
N GLU A 44 -7.42 -17.43 12.94
CA GLU A 44 -8.60 -17.42 13.79
C GLU A 44 -9.87 -17.94 13.09
N PRO A 45 -10.84 -18.47 13.86
CA PRO A 45 -12.18 -18.77 13.35
C PRO A 45 -12.96 -17.49 12.99
N LEU A 46 -13.51 -17.45 11.78
CA LEU A 46 -14.25 -16.28 11.26
C LEU A 46 -15.68 -16.64 10.89
N THR A 47 -16.60 -15.68 10.96
CA THR A 47 -17.90 -15.81 10.28
C THR A 47 -17.71 -15.70 8.77
N TYR A 48 -18.76 -16.03 8.01
CA TYR A 48 -18.72 -15.87 6.57
C TYR A 48 -18.52 -14.41 6.16
N GLU A 49 -19.21 -13.49 6.85
CA GLU A 49 -19.18 -12.06 6.59
C GLU A 49 -17.79 -11.47 6.88
N GLU A 50 -17.19 -11.84 8.02
CA GLU A 50 -15.83 -11.43 8.40
C GLU A 50 -14.81 -11.90 7.35
N LEU A 51 -14.88 -13.17 6.96
CA LEU A 51 -13.98 -13.75 5.95
C LEU A 51 -14.18 -13.09 4.58
N TYR A 52 -15.42 -12.92 4.14
CA TYR A 52 -15.74 -12.32 2.85
C TYR A 52 -15.22 -10.88 2.76
N GLN A 53 -15.42 -10.08 3.81
CA GLN A 53 -14.94 -8.71 3.88
C GLN A 53 -13.40 -8.65 3.82
N LEU A 54 -12.72 -9.50 4.60
CA LEU A 54 -11.26 -9.60 4.56
C LEU A 54 -10.74 -9.97 3.16
N LEU A 55 -11.42 -10.87 2.45
CA LEU A 55 -11.05 -11.23 1.08
C LEU A 55 -11.33 -10.11 0.07
N ARG A 56 -12.39 -9.32 0.25
CA ARG A 56 -12.68 -8.14 -0.59
C ARG A 56 -11.58 -7.08 -0.46
N GLU A 57 -11.05 -6.89 0.74
CA GLU A 57 -9.94 -5.98 1.00
C GLU A 57 -8.63 -6.47 0.38
N LYS A 58 -8.35 -7.78 0.47
CA LYS A 58 -7.15 -8.38 -0.15
C LYS A 58 -7.22 -8.45 -1.69
N LEU A 59 -8.40 -8.66 -2.25
CA LEU A 59 -8.65 -8.88 -3.68
C LEU A 59 -9.65 -7.85 -4.25
N PRO A 60 -9.31 -6.54 -4.24
CA PRO A 60 -10.25 -5.47 -4.54
C PRO A 60 -10.75 -5.44 -5.99
N LEU A 61 -9.99 -6.00 -6.93
CA LEU A 61 -10.36 -6.07 -8.35
C LEU A 61 -11.20 -7.31 -8.71
N MET A 62 -11.41 -8.25 -7.79
CA MET A 62 -12.23 -9.42 -8.08
C MET A 62 -13.71 -9.04 -8.07
N ASP A 63 -14.43 -9.51 -9.09
CA ASP A 63 -15.88 -9.35 -9.18
C ASP A 63 -16.56 -9.85 -7.89
N PRO A 64 -17.42 -9.04 -7.22
CA PRO A 64 -18.01 -9.39 -5.93
C PRO A 64 -18.81 -10.70 -5.97
N GLU A 65 -19.63 -10.89 -7.01
CA GLU A 65 -20.44 -12.09 -7.13
C GLU A 65 -19.59 -13.33 -7.39
N LYS A 66 -18.56 -13.20 -8.22
CA LYS A 66 -17.59 -14.27 -8.44
C LYS A 66 -16.86 -14.62 -7.15
N LEU A 67 -16.43 -13.63 -6.37
CA LEU A 67 -15.78 -13.88 -5.08
C LEU A 67 -16.73 -14.62 -4.13
N ASP A 68 -17.97 -14.16 -3.98
CA ASP A 68 -18.97 -14.82 -3.13
C ASP A 68 -19.20 -16.28 -3.53
N ARG A 69 -19.40 -16.55 -4.82
CA ARG A 69 -19.53 -17.91 -5.36
C ARG A 69 -18.29 -18.76 -5.08
N ASP A 70 -17.09 -18.20 -5.29
CA ASP A 70 -15.83 -18.91 -5.08
C ASP A 70 -15.58 -19.22 -3.60
N VAL A 71 -15.90 -18.29 -2.69
CA VAL A 71 -15.77 -18.50 -1.24
C VAL A 71 -16.71 -19.59 -0.77
N LYS A 72 -18.00 -19.51 -1.12
CA LYS A 72 -19.00 -20.54 -0.78
C LYS A 72 -18.59 -21.92 -1.29
N ARG A 73 -18.11 -21.99 -2.54
CA ARG A 73 -17.62 -23.22 -3.15
C ARG A 73 -16.40 -23.79 -2.42
N CYS A 74 -15.44 -22.94 -2.04
CA CYS A 74 -14.25 -23.38 -1.32
C CYS A 74 -14.60 -23.92 0.06
N LEU A 75 -15.45 -23.21 0.81
CA LEU A 75 -15.87 -23.62 2.16
C LEU A 75 -16.73 -24.89 2.15
N GLY A 76 -17.61 -25.05 1.15
CA GLY A 76 -18.50 -26.22 1.06
C GLY A 76 -17.82 -27.49 0.53
N ASN A 77 -16.79 -27.36 -0.32
CA ASN A 77 -16.22 -28.51 -1.03
C ASN A 77 -14.82 -28.92 -0.55
N ASN A 78 -14.13 -28.09 0.24
CA ASN A 78 -12.80 -28.41 0.72
C ASN A 78 -12.85 -29.02 2.12
N ILE A 79 -12.35 -30.26 2.24
CA ILE A 79 -12.28 -31.01 3.50
C ILE A 79 -11.42 -30.34 4.57
N SER A 80 -10.55 -29.40 4.20
CA SER A 80 -9.75 -28.64 5.16
C SER A 80 -10.58 -27.65 5.97
N PHE A 81 -11.82 -27.37 5.59
CA PHE A 81 -12.68 -26.43 6.31
C PHE A 81 -13.83 -27.13 7.01
N TYR A 82 -14.17 -26.64 8.19
CA TYR A 82 -15.33 -27.11 8.93
C TYR A 82 -16.03 -25.95 9.62
N PHE A 83 -17.34 -26.08 9.80
CA PHE A 83 -18.17 -25.07 10.44
C PHE A 83 -18.51 -25.49 11.87
N ARG A 84 -18.15 -24.66 12.85
CA ARG A 84 -18.41 -24.94 14.27
C ARG A 84 -18.60 -23.63 15.04
N ASN A 85 -19.61 -23.60 15.91
CA ASN A 85 -19.97 -22.42 16.72
C ASN A 85 -20.24 -21.17 15.87
N ASN A 86 -21.00 -21.34 14.78
CA ASN A 86 -21.33 -20.29 13.83
C ASN A 86 -20.10 -19.62 13.14
N ARG A 87 -18.95 -20.33 13.11
CA ARG A 87 -17.71 -19.84 12.52
C ARG A 87 -17.05 -20.92 11.68
N TRP A 88 -16.45 -20.50 10.58
CA TRP A 88 -15.59 -21.32 9.76
C TRP A 88 -14.22 -21.45 10.41
N GLN A 89 -13.68 -22.66 10.33
CA GLN A 89 -12.37 -23.03 10.86
C GLN A 89 -11.64 -23.89 9.84
N MET A 90 -10.32 -23.94 9.98
CA MET A 90 -9.48 -24.79 9.16
C MET A 90 -8.85 -25.90 10.00
N ASP A 91 -8.85 -27.12 9.45
CA ASP A 91 -8.07 -28.23 9.99
C ASP A 91 -6.57 -27.97 9.81
N LYS A 92 -5.86 -27.94 10.94
CA LYS A 92 -4.41 -27.70 11.00
C LYS A 92 -3.61 -29.00 11.07
N THR A 93 -4.27 -30.15 11.23
CA THR A 93 -3.61 -31.46 11.34
C THR A 93 -3.17 -31.97 9.97
N GLY A 94 -4.03 -31.81 8.96
CA GLY A 94 -3.77 -32.20 7.58
C GLY A 94 -3.71 -33.72 7.39
N SER A 95 -3.42 -34.15 6.16
CA SER A 95 -3.38 -35.57 5.80
C SER A 95 -2.03 -36.20 6.18
N PRO A 96 -2.00 -37.36 6.86
CA PRO A 96 -0.75 -38.06 7.16
C PRO A 96 0.10 -38.39 5.92
N GLY A 97 -0.53 -38.57 4.77
CA GLY A 97 0.18 -38.82 3.50
C GLY A 97 1.03 -37.63 3.04
N ASN A 98 0.71 -36.41 3.49
CA ASN A 98 1.42 -35.18 3.15
C ASN A 98 2.46 -34.79 4.22
N ASP A 99 2.60 -35.54 5.31
CA ASP A 99 3.53 -35.23 6.40
C ASP A 99 4.98 -35.07 5.93
N PRO A 100 5.53 -35.89 5.02
CA PRO A 100 6.88 -35.68 4.51
C PRO A 100 7.05 -34.29 3.89
N PHE A 101 6.11 -33.86 3.05
CA PHE A 101 6.15 -32.54 2.40
C PHE A 101 6.03 -31.40 3.41
N TYR A 102 5.20 -31.57 4.44
CA TYR A 102 5.09 -30.59 5.52
C TYR A 102 6.43 -30.44 6.26
N GLN A 103 7.07 -31.56 6.62
CA GLN A 103 8.37 -31.55 7.30
C GLN A 103 9.48 -30.93 6.42
N TYR A 104 9.48 -31.21 5.11
CA TYR A 104 10.44 -30.58 4.20
C TYR A 104 10.25 -29.07 4.13
N LEU A 105 9.03 -28.57 3.88
CA LEU A 105 8.79 -27.13 3.83
C LEU A 105 9.15 -26.46 5.16
N MET A 106 8.81 -27.09 6.28
CA MET A 106 9.17 -26.58 7.61
C MET A 106 10.69 -26.48 7.80
N THR A 107 11.44 -27.45 7.27
CA THR A 107 12.91 -27.48 7.37
C THR A 107 13.58 -26.49 6.40
N LEU A 108 13.06 -26.38 5.18
CA LEU A 108 13.61 -25.48 4.15
C LEU A 108 13.37 -24.00 4.50
N GLY A 109 12.20 -23.67 5.01
CA GLY A 109 11.83 -22.27 5.31
C GLY A 109 11.65 -21.39 4.07
N TYR A 110 11.50 -21.97 2.88
CA TYR A 110 11.20 -21.26 1.64
C TYR A 110 10.32 -22.11 0.71
N PRO A 111 9.54 -21.48 -0.20
CA PRO A 111 8.61 -22.20 -1.05
C PRO A 111 9.33 -22.93 -2.19
N VAL A 112 8.85 -24.12 -2.53
CA VAL A 112 9.38 -24.98 -3.60
C VAL A 112 8.27 -25.53 -4.48
N THR A 113 8.58 -25.90 -5.71
CA THR A 113 7.65 -26.54 -6.63
C THR A 113 7.29 -27.95 -6.16
N PHE A 114 6.14 -28.47 -6.62
CA PHE A 114 5.74 -29.84 -6.34
C PHE A 114 6.79 -30.86 -6.82
N ARG A 115 7.43 -30.61 -7.96
CA ARG A 115 8.49 -31.47 -8.51
C ARG A 115 9.70 -31.55 -7.56
N GLU A 116 10.10 -30.43 -6.96
CA GLU A 116 11.19 -30.39 -5.98
C GLU A 116 10.81 -31.15 -4.71
N LEU A 117 9.57 -31.02 -4.21
CA LEU A 117 9.08 -31.79 -3.06
C LEU A 117 9.12 -33.30 -3.32
N VAL A 118 8.69 -33.73 -4.50
CA VAL A 118 8.75 -35.15 -4.90
C VAL A 118 10.20 -35.64 -5.02
N SER A 119 11.12 -34.83 -5.55
CA SER A 119 12.55 -35.18 -5.62
C SER A 119 13.13 -35.40 -4.22
N LEU A 120 12.89 -34.45 -3.31
CA LEU A 120 13.36 -34.52 -1.92
C LEU A 120 12.79 -35.74 -1.20
N ALA A 121 11.52 -36.07 -1.43
CA ALA A 121 10.93 -37.26 -0.83
C ALA A 121 11.57 -38.56 -1.34
N ARG A 122 11.82 -38.67 -2.65
CA ARG A 122 12.51 -39.82 -3.25
C ARG A 122 13.93 -39.98 -2.73
N GLU A 123 14.69 -38.89 -2.64
CA GLU A 123 16.05 -38.87 -2.10
C GLU A 123 16.12 -39.37 -0.64
N ASN A 124 15.02 -39.23 0.10
CA ASN A 124 14.90 -39.68 1.49
C ASN A 124 14.15 -41.02 1.65
N GLY A 125 14.05 -41.83 0.58
CA GLY A 125 13.54 -43.20 0.63
C GLY A 125 12.02 -43.34 0.50
N TRP A 126 11.33 -42.30 0.02
CA TRP A 126 9.88 -42.35 -0.27
C TRP A 126 9.65 -42.48 -1.78
N GLU A 127 9.99 -43.64 -2.34
CA GLU A 127 9.99 -43.88 -3.80
C GLU A 127 8.57 -43.97 -4.40
N GLU A 128 7.59 -44.44 -3.62
CA GLU A 128 6.19 -44.61 -4.03
C GLU A 128 5.25 -43.73 -3.20
N LEU A 129 5.31 -42.41 -3.39
CA LEU A 129 4.25 -41.53 -2.88
C LEU A 129 3.09 -41.51 -3.87
N PRO A 130 1.90 -42.06 -3.52
CA PRO A 130 0.70 -41.94 -4.35
C PRO A 130 0.10 -40.52 -4.32
N VAL A 131 0.84 -39.55 -3.77
CA VAL A 131 0.39 -38.19 -3.52
C VAL A 131 0.45 -37.39 -4.82
N ARG A 132 -0.69 -36.85 -5.21
CA ARG A 132 -0.87 -35.93 -6.34
C ARG A 132 -0.78 -34.49 -5.84
N GLU A 133 -0.44 -33.56 -6.73
CA GLU A 133 -0.42 -32.12 -6.39
C GLU A 133 -1.77 -31.64 -5.81
N GLN A 134 -2.88 -32.22 -6.28
CA GLN A 134 -4.22 -31.93 -5.79
C GLN A 134 -4.41 -32.30 -4.30
N ASP A 135 -3.67 -33.28 -3.80
CA ASP A 135 -3.78 -33.71 -2.39
C ASP A 135 -3.16 -32.68 -1.43
N LEU A 136 -2.21 -31.86 -1.89
CA LEU A 136 -1.74 -30.68 -1.14
C LEU A 136 -2.76 -29.53 -1.19
N ALA A 137 -3.47 -29.38 -2.29
CA ALA A 137 -4.48 -28.33 -2.44
C ALA A 137 -5.64 -28.50 -1.44
N TYR A 138 -6.00 -29.74 -1.09
CA TYR A 138 -7.04 -30.04 -0.10
C TYR A 138 -6.53 -30.17 1.34
N ASP A 139 -5.21 -30.09 1.56
CA ASP A 139 -4.63 -30.11 2.91
C ASP A 139 -4.48 -28.67 3.43
N GLY A 140 -5.10 -28.40 4.59
CA GLY A 140 -5.14 -27.06 5.19
C GLY A 140 -3.76 -26.50 5.57
N ARG A 141 -2.72 -27.34 5.65
CA ARG A 141 -1.36 -26.91 6.02
C ARG A 141 -0.58 -26.26 4.87
N PHE A 142 -1.05 -26.41 3.64
CA PHE A 142 -0.33 -25.95 2.45
C PHE A 142 -1.08 -24.86 1.70
N ILE A 143 -0.31 -23.93 1.15
CA ILE A 143 -0.77 -22.89 0.24
C ILE A 143 0.03 -22.92 -1.05
N ARG A 144 -0.60 -22.58 -2.17
CA ARG A 144 0.06 -22.44 -3.47
C ARG A 144 0.29 -20.97 -3.80
N LEU A 145 1.48 -20.68 -4.32
CA LEU A 145 1.84 -19.39 -4.88
C LEU A 145 1.54 -19.34 -6.39
N LYS A 146 1.31 -18.15 -6.93
CA LYS A 146 0.98 -17.92 -8.35
C LYS A 146 2.08 -18.42 -9.31
N ASN A 147 3.33 -18.51 -8.84
CA ASN A 147 4.46 -19.06 -9.59
C ASN A 147 4.52 -20.61 -9.56
N GLY A 148 3.53 -21.29 -8.99
CA GLY A 148 3.44 -22.75 -8.90
C GLY A 148 4.21 -23.37 -7.73
N LYS A 149 4.87 -22.56 -6.90
CA LYS A 149 5.53 -23.04 -5.67
C LYS A 149 4.53 -23.24 -4.54
N TRP A 150 4.88 -24.12 -3.62
CA TRP A 150 4.13 -24.50 -2.44
C TRP A 150 4.81 -23.97 -1.20
N GLY A 151 4.01 -23.51 -0.25
CA GLY A 151 4.45 -23.07 1.06
C GLY A 151 3.49 -23.55 2.14
N LEU A 152 3.78 -23.19 3.39
CA LEU A 152 2.93 -23.52 4.53
C LEU A 152 1.95 -22.40 4.82
N THR A 153 0.73 -22.74 5.21
CA THR A 153 -0.36 -21.77 5.40
C THR A 153 -0.04 -20.70 6.45
N TYR A 154 0.80 -21.04 7.43
CA TYR A 154 1.22 -20.10 8.48
C TYR A 154 2.35 -19.15 8.05
N TRP A 155 2.87 -19.28 6.83
CA TRP A 155 3.85 -18.35 6.29
C TRP A 155 3.16 -17.04 5.89
N GLN A 156 3.86 -15.94 6.14
CA GLN A 156 3.43 -14.63 5.72
C GLN A 156 3.85 -14.42 4.26
N VAL A 157 2.89 -14.57 3.35
CA VAL A 157 3.08 -14.28 1.92
C VAL A 157 2.76 -12.81 1.68
N SER A 158 3.73 -12.08 1.12
CA SER A 158 3.54 -10.70 0.68
C SER A 158 4.38 -10.47 -0.57
N LEU A 159 3.87 -9.69 -1.51
CA LEU A 159 4.63 -9.27 -2.67
C LEU A 159 5.72 -8.28 -2.25
N GLU A 160 6.98 -8.66 -2.44
CA GLU A 160 8.09 -7.70 -2.36
C GLU A 160 8.21 -6.99 -3.70
N VAL A 161 7.94 -5.69 -3.68
CA VAL A 161 7.94 -4.83 -4.85
C VAL A 161 9.35 -4.72 -5.42
N SER A 162 9.50 -5.16 -6.66
CA SER A 162 10.73 -5.08 -7.45
C SER A 162 10.92 -3.70 -8.09
N LEU A 163 12.12 -3.45 -8.63
CA LEU A 163 12.40 -2.21 -9.39
C LEU A 163 11.48 -2.06 -10.62
N GLN A 164 11.16 -3.16 -11.30
CA GLN A 164 10.25 -3.16 -12.45
C GLN A 164 8.84 -2.71 -12.04
N GLU A 165 8.38 -3.16 -10.88
CA GLU A 165 7.09 -2.79 -10.31
C GLU A 165 7.09 -1.33 -9.81
N LEU A 166 8.16 -0.86 -9.18
CA LEU A 166 8.33 0.57 -8.87
C LEU A 166 8.28 1.44 -10.15
N ASN A 167 8.88 0.98 -11.25
CA ASN A 167 8.78 1.69 -12.52
C ASN A 167 7.35 1.72 -13.08
N ALA A 168 6.51 0.73 -12.77
CA ALA A 168 5.08 0.78 -13.09
C ALA A 168 4.34 1.81 -12.23
N VAL A 169 4.68 1.92 -10.95
CA VAL A 169 4.17 2.98 -10.06
C VAL A 169 4.57 4.37 -10.56
N VAL A 170 5.82 4.54 -11.02
CA VAL A 170 6.26 5.81 -11.64
C VAL A 170 5.39 6.16 -12.84
N ARG A 171 5.15 5.22 -13.75
CA ARG A 171 4.28 5.46 -14.92
C ARG A 171 2.85 5.80 -14.53
N LEU A 172 2.33 5.20 -13.46
CA LEU A 172 1.02 5.55 -12.93
C LEU A 172 1.03 7.00 -12.42
N LEU A 173 1.91 7.34 -11.48
CA LEU A 173 1.99 8.68 -10.90
C LEU A 173 2.33 9.77 -11.93
N GLN A 174 3.02 9.44 -13.01
CA GLN A 174 3.25 10.37 -14.13
C GLN A 174 1.94 10.82 -14.80
N ARG A 175 0.93 9.95 -14.87
CA ARG A 175 -0.36 10.25 -15.52
C ARG A 175 -1.34 11.01 -14.64
N HIS A 176 -1.12 11.02 -13.32
CA HIS A 176 -2.00 11.69 -12.37
C HIS A 176 -1.43 13.04 -11.94
N GLU A 177 -2.22 14.10 -12.04
CA GLU A 177 -1.81 15.45 -11.62
C GLU A 177 -1.75 15.60 -10.10
N TYR A 178 -2.58 14.84 -9.39
CA TYR A 178 -2.68 14.81 -7.94
C TYR A 178 -1.98 13.58 -7.33
N PRO A 179 -1.57 13.64 -6.05
CA PRO A 179 -1.06 12.48 -5.33
C PRO A 179 -2.06 11.34 -5.26
N LEU A 180 -1.57 10.12 -5.27
CA LEU A 180 -2.41 8.94 -5.08
C LEU A 180 -2.16 8.30 -3.72
N ASP A 181 -3.21 7.78 -3.11
CA ASP A 181 -3.10 6.97 -1.92
C ASP A 181 -2.48 5.58 -2.22
N VAL A 182 -1.81 4.99 -1.24
CA VAL A 182 -1.16 3.68 -1.39
C VAL A 182 -2.14 2.58 -1.79
N GLU A 183 -3.40 2.65 -1.33
CA GLU A 183 -4.41 1.63 -1.64
C GLU A 183 -4.76 1.65 -3.13
N ARG A 184 -5.00 2.83 -3.68
CA ARG A 184 -5.25 3.02 -5.10
C ARG A 184 -4.07 2.58 -5.95
N ILE A 185 -2.83 2.92 -5.54
CA ILE A 185 -1.64 2.45 -6.27
C ILE A 185 -1.54 0.92 -6.23
N CYS A 186 -1.75 0.29 -5.06
CA CYS A 186 -1.73 -1.17 -4.94
C CYS A 186 -2.77 -1.83 -5.85
N ARG A 187 -3.98 -1.27 -5.85
CA ARG A 187 -5.11 -1.74 -6.65
C ARG A 187 -4.81 -1.64 -8.15
N GLU A 188 -4.35 -0.48 -8.61
CA GLU A 188 -4.14 -0.24 -10.05
C GLU A 188 -2.90 -0.94 -10.61
N VAL A 189 -1.81 -1.02 -9.84
CA VAL A 189 -0.55 -1.63 -10.32
C VAL A 189 -0.51 -3.14 -10.08
N PHE A 190 -1.01 -3.60 -8.94
CA PHE A 190 -0.88 -5.00 -8.52
C PHE A 190 -2.20 -5.77 -8.54
N GLY A 191 -3.34 -5.10 -8.46
CA GLY A 191 -4.64 -5.73 -8.26
C GLY A 191 -4.80 -6.36 -6.88
N LEU A 192 -4.11 -5.81 -5.88
CA LEU A 192 -4.04 -6.35 -4.52
C LEU A 192 -4.37 -5.26 -3.48
N GLY A 193 -4.79 -5.70 -2.30
CA GLY A 193 -4.88 -4.83 -1.13
C GLY A 193 -3.51 -4.41 -0.60
N VAL A 194 -3.48 -3.35 0.22
CA VAL A 194 -2.24 -2.76 0.75
C VAL A 194 -1.43 -3.76 1.58
N THR A 195 -2.11 -4.60 2.37
CA THR A 195 -1.49 -5.60 3.27
C THR A 195 -0.80 -6.74 2.54
N GLU A 196 -1.07 -6.92 1.25
CA GLU A 196 -0.52 -8.00 0.43
C GLU A 196 0.80 -7.58 -0.25
N THR A 197 1.27 -6.35 -0.04
CA THR A 197 2.51 -5.82 -0.66
C THR A 197 3.34 -5.04 0.35
N ASN A 198 4.64 -4.90 0.10
CA ASN A 198 5.50 -3.97 0.84
C ASN A 198 5.63 -2.59 0.18
N LEU A 199 4.69 -2.20 -0.71
CA LEU A 199 4.80 -1.01 -1.55
C LEU A 199 5.12 0.26 -0.77
N ALA A 200 4.41 0.56 0.31
CA ALA A 200 4.64 1.76 1.11
C ALA A 200 6.09 1.85 1.63
N GLN A 201 6.65 0.71 2.08
CA GLN A 201 8.03 0.64 2.53
C GLN A 201 9.02 0.78 1.38
N ALA A 202 8.69 0.22 0.21
CA ALA A 202 9.53 0.33 -0.99
C ALA A 202 9.58 1.77 -1.50
N MET A 203 8.44 2.45 -1.60
CA MET A 203 8.36 3.86 -2.02
C MET A 203 9.08 4.78 -1.04
N LYS A 204 8.93 4.55 0.28
CA LYS A 204 9.63 5.34 1.31
C LYS A 204 11.16 5.27 1.20
N LYS A 205 11.70 4.16 0.69
CA LYS A 205 13.15 3.96 0.51
C LYS A 205 13.66 4.49 -0.84
N ASP A 206 12.78 4.72 -1.81
CA ASP A 206 13.15 5.10 -3.16
C ASP A 206 13.04 6.63 -3.33
N PRO A 207 14.14 7.32 -3.69
CA PRO A 207 14.21 8.79 -3.68
C PRO A 207 13.34 9.47 -4.75
N ARG A 208 12.72 8.70 -5.67
CA ARG A 208 11.83 9.23 -6.71
C ARG A 208 10.45 9.56 -6.16
N PHE A 209 10.06 8.96 -5.04
CA PHE A 209 8.75 9.14 -4.44
C PHE A 209 8.81 10.11 -3.28
N LEU A 210 7.74 10.89 -3.13
CA LEU A 210 7.55 11.80 -2.01
C LEU A 210 6.19 11.53 -1.39
N GLU A 211 6.17 11.29 -0.08
CA GLU A 211 4.94 11.27 0.71
C GLU A 211 4.60 12.72 1.08
N VAL A 212 3.44 13.21 0.64
CA VAL A 212 3.03 14.63 0.75
C VAL A 212 1.86 14.84 1.70
N ALA A 213 1.29 13.74 2.18
CA ALA A 213 0.38 13.64 3.32
C ALA A 213 0.38 12.16 3.76
N PRO A 214 -0.15 11.80 4.94
CA PRO A 214 -0.20 10.41 5.38
C PRO A 214 -0.82 9.48 4.33
N GLY A 215 0.00 8.60 3.76
CA GLY A 215 -0.41 7.65 2.73
C GLY A 215 -0.61 8.22 1.32
N LEU A 216 -0.41 9.52 1.07
CA LEU A 216 -0.51 10.15 -0.25
C LEU A 216 0.87 10.34 -0.87
N TRP A 217 1.04 9.83 -2.09
CA TRP A 217 2.32 9.76 -2.78
C TRP A 217 2.28 10.45 -4.13
N CYS A 218 3.37 11.17 -4.44
CA CYS A 218 3.62 11.73 -5.76
C CYS A 218 5.07 11.48 -6.19
N LEU A 219 5.40 11.89 -7.42
CA LEU A 219 6.78 11.87 -7.89
C LEU A 219 7.49 13.17 -7.51
N LYS A 220 8.67 13.03 -6.92
CA LYS A 220 9.52 14.17 -6.58
C LYS A 220 9.80 15.05 -7.81
N SER A 221 10.04 14.45 -8.97
CA SER A 221 10.29 15.19 -10.21
C SER A 221 9.14 16.11 -10.63
N LYS A 222 7.88 15.80 -10.26
CA LYS A 222 6.74 16.68 -10.53
C LYS A 222 6.77 17.91 -9.63
N ILE A 223 7.15 17.72 -8.37
CA ILE A 223 7.28 18.82 -7.42
C ILE A 223 8.47 19.71 -7.79
N ASP A 224 9.60 19.10 -8.16
CA ASP A 224 10.77 19.84 -8.60
C ASP A 224 10.46 20.67 -9.86
N ALA A 225 9.70 20.10 -10.82
CA ALA A 225 9.24 20.83 -12.01
C ALA A 225 8.28 21.97 -11.67
N LEU A 226 7.33 21.74 -10.75
CA LEU A 226 6.42 22.77 -10.26
C LEU A 226 7.18 23.93 -9.59
N ILE A 227 8.12 23.62 -8.70
CA ILE A 227 8.96 24.62 -8.03
C ILE A 227 9.79 25.39 -9.06
N ALA A 228 10.40 24.70 -10.03
CA ALA A 228 11.19 25.33 -11.08
C ALA A 228 10.34 26.29 -11.95
N ASP A 229 9.10 25.93 -12.26
CA ASP A 229 8.18 26.79 -13.02
C ASP A 229 7.76 28.04 -12.22
N ILE A 230 7.45 27.87 -10.92
CA ILE A 230 7.04 28.97 -10.04
C ILE A 230 8.22 29.90 -9.71
N THR A 231 9.44 29.38 -9.65
CA THR A 231 10.64 30.17 -9.31
C THR A 231 11.42 30.63 -10.53
N ALA A 232 10.96 30.32 -11.73
CA ALA A 232 11.56 30.79 -12.96
C ALA A 232 11.55 32.34 -13.00
N PRO A 233 12.62 32.98 -13.51
CA PRO A 233 12.64 34.42 -13.70
C PRO A 233 11.45 34.89 -14.53
N ASP A 234 10.78 35.94 -14.07
CA ASP A 234 9.69 36.58 -14.82
C ASP A 234 10.28 37.42 -15.96
N GLU A 235 10.15 36.93 -17.19
CA GLU A 235 10.60 37.63 -18.40
C GLU A 235 9.87 38.97 -18.61
N PHE A 236 8.69 39.13 -18.01
CA PHE A 236 7.86 40.33 -18.09
C PHE A 236 7.92 41.18 -16.83
N ALA A 237 8.87 40.92 -15.91
CA ALA A 237 9.00 41.66 -14.66
C ALA A 237 9.05 43.19 -14.87
N PHE A 238 9.69 43.65 -15.95
CA PHE A 238 9.79 45.07 -16.27
C PHE A 238 8.44 45.72 -16.61
N ILE A 239 7.49 44.95 -17.18
CA ILE A 239 6.13 45.41 -17.47
C ILE A 239 5.29 45.36 -16.20
N ARG A 240 5.45 44.30 -15.42
CA ARG A 240 4.67 44.04 -14.20
C ARG A 240 5.11 44.89 -13.01
N GLN A 241 6.25 45.57 -13.07
CA GLN A 241 6.76 46.36 -11.94
C GLN A 241 5.78 47.45 -11.47
N ALA A 242 5.08 48.12 -12.39
CA ALA A 242 4.09 49.13 -12.04
C ALA A 242 2.89 48.52 -11.31
N GLU A 243 2.43 47.36 -11.77
CA GLU A 243 1.38 46.58 -11.13
C GLU A 243 1.82 46.12 -9.73
N VAL A 244 3.01 45.53 -9.61
CA VAL A 244 3.58 45.06 -8.34
C VAL A 244 3.64 46.19 -7.31
N ASN A 245 4.07 47.38 -7.72
CA ASN A 245 4.12 48.53 -6.81
C ASN A 245 2.72 48.95 -6.35
N ALA A 246 1.76 49.05 -7.27
CA ALA A 246 0.38 49.40 -6.93
C ALA A 246 -0.29 48.36 -6.02
N LEU A 247 -0.04 47.08 -6.28
CA LEU A 247 -0.54 45.98 -5.45
C LEU A 247 0.07 46.00 -4.05
N GLN A 248 1.37 46.29 -3.91
CA GLN A 248 2.03 46.42 -2.61
C GLN A 248 1.44 47.57 -1.77
N GLU A 249 1.16 48.72 -2.39
CA GLU A 249 0.51 49.83 -1.69
C GLU A 249 -0.90 49.45 -1.22
N ALA A 250 -1.68 48.77 -2.07
CA ALA A 250 -3.03 48.31 -1.73
C ALA A 250 -3.01 47.23 -0.64
N GLU A 251 -2.08 46.27 -0.69
CA GLU A 251 -1.91 45.25 0.34
C GLU A 251 -1.52 45.84 1.70
N LEU A 252 -0.67 46.88 1.73
CA LEU A 252 -0.33 47.57 2.98
C LEU A 252 -1.56 48.19 3.66
N MET A 253 -2.49 48.74 2.87
CA MET A 253 -3.74 49.29 3.40
C MET A 253 -4.62 48.19 3.99
N LEU A 254 -4.73 47.03 3.32
CA LEU A 254 -5.46 45.88 3.85
C LEU A 254 -4.89 45.37 5.18
N ILE A 255 -3.56 45.33 5.31
CA ILE A 255 -2.89 44.89 6.55
C ILE A 255 -3.20 45.84 7.72
N ILE A 256 -3.35 47.14 7.47
CA ILE A 256 -3.69 48.13 8.51
C ILE A 256 -5.13 47.94 8.98
N GLU A 257 -6.03 47.52 8.09
CA GLU A 257 -7.45 47.30 8.36
C GLU A 257 -7.75 45.88 8.89
N GLU A 258 -6.76 44.99 8.88
CA GLU A 258 -6.88 43.57 9.27
C GLU A 258 -7.09 43.41 10.79
N ALA A 259 -8.34 43.23 11.22
CA ALA A 259 -8.70 43.06 12.64
C ALA A 259 -8.63 41.60 13.13
N ASP A 260 -8.71 40.61 12.24
CA ASP A 260 -8.70 39.18 12.55
C ASP A 260 -7.37 38.55 12.15
N ALA A 261 -6.63 38.02 13.13
CA ALA A 261 -5.32 37.41 12.91
C ALA A 261 -5.36 36.05 12.19
N SER A 262 -6.55 35.45 12.03
CA SER A 262 -6.75 34.14 11.41
C SER A 262 -7.17 34.21 9.94
N LYS A 263 -7.52 35.40 9.44
CA LYS A 263 -7.96 35.60 8.06
C LYS A 263 -7.03 36.55 7.36
N ARG A 264 -6.85 36.37 6.06
CA ARG A 264 -6.05 37.29 5.26
C ARG A 264 -6.60 37.50 3.87
N GLU A 265 -6.81 38.75 3.51
CA GLU A 265 -7.06 39.16 2.13
C GLU A 265 -5.73 39.29 1.39
N TYR A 266 -5.68 38.71 0.19
CA TYR A 266 -4.61 38.84 -0.79
C TYR A 266 -5.17 39.52 -2.02
N ILE A 267 -4.34 40.32 -2.69
CA ILE A 267 -4.69 40.86 -4.00
C ILE A 267 -3.90 40.07 -5.04
N VAL A 268 -4.59 39.37 -5.94
CA VAL A 268 -3.91 38.52 -6.93
C VAL A 268 -3.31 39.38 -8.04
N SER A 269 -2.03 39.15 -8.33
CA SER A 269 -1.35 39.77 -9.46
C SER A 269 -1.57 39.01 -10.77
N SER A 270 -1.25 39.63 -11.89
CA SER A 270 -1.19 38.98 -13.20
C SER A 270 -0.27 37.76 -13.20
N TRP A 271 0.84 37.81 -12.45
CA TRP A 271 1.78 36.70 -12.30
C TRP A 271 1.18 35.54 -11.48
N ASP A 272 0.49 35.85 -10.39
CA ASP A 272 -0.19 34.85 -9.56
C ASP A 272 -1.23 34.09 -10.39
N LEU A 273 -2.04 34.81 -11.16
CA LEU A 273 -3.06 34.26 -12.05
C LEU A 273 -2.45 33.36 -13.14
N GLU A 274 -1.38 33.82 -13.78
CA GLU A 274 -0.70 33.06 -14.83
C GLU A 274 -0.15 31.73 -14.32
N LYS A 275 0.56 31.78 -13.18
CA LYS A 275 1.22 30.62 -12.55
C LYS A 275 0.26 29.77 -11.73
N GLY A 276 -0.94 30.26 -11.42
CA GLY A 276 -1.88 29.54 -10.57
C GLY A 276 -1.39 29.40 -9.13
N VAL A 277 -0.77 30.45 -8.60
CA VAL A 277 -0.18 30.44 -7.27
C VAL A 277 -0.71 31.56 -6.40
N LEU A 278 -0.54 31.40 -5.10
CA LEU A 278 -0.76 32.45 -4.12
C LEU A 278 0.44 32.52 -3.19
N ARG A 279 1.07 33.69 -3.12
CA ARG A 279 2.20 33.93 -2.21
C ARG A 279 1.69 34.15 -0.80
N LEU A 280 2.13 33.31 0.12
CA LEU A 280 1.70 33.34 1.51
C LEU A 280 2.55 34.30 2.34
N SER A 281 1.88 35.03 3.24
CA SER A 281 2.56 35.82 4.26
C SER A 281 3.31 34.91 5.25
N LYS A 282 4.33 35.46 5.92
CA LYS A 282 5.08 34.72 6.95
C LYS A 282 4.16 34.18 8.06
N ARG A 283 3.16 34.97 8.46
CA ARG A 283 2.19 34.60 9.51
C ARG A 283 1.33 33.41 9.11
N LEU A 284 0.81 33.39 7.88
CA LEU A 284 0.00 32.26 7.42
C LEU A 284 0.83 30.97 7.32
N VAL A 285 2.10 31.09 6.92
CA VAL A 285 3.04 29.95 6.91
C VAL A 285 3.31 29.44 8.34
N GLU A 286 3.38 30.33 9.34
CA GLU A 286 3.50 29.98 10.77
C GLU A 286 2.24 29.26 11.29
N LEU A 287 1.03 29.63 10.84
CA LEU A 287 -0.20 28.87 11.17
C LEU A 287 -0.20 27.43 10.62
N LEU A 288 0.52 27.22 9.51
CA LEU A 288 0.72 25.92 8.87
C LEU A 288 2.00 25.23 9.35
N GLU A 289 2.60 25.68 10.46
CA GLU A 289 3.86 25.13 10.99
C GLU A 289 3.88 23.60 11.18
N PRO A 290 2.80 22.94 11.66
CA PRO A 290 2.79 21.49 11.83
C PRO A 290 2.96 20.70 10.53
N ILE A 291 2.73 21.35 9.39
CA ILE A 291 2.79 20.72 8.08
C ILE A 291 4.24 20.66 7.59
N ASP A 292 4.58 19.54 6.97
CA ASP A 292 5.86 19.27 6.34
C ASP A 292 6.23 20.34 5.28
N LYS A 293 7.49 20.31 4.84
CA LYS A 293 8.02 21.28 3.86
C LYS A 293 7.19 21.38 2.57
N ILE A 294 6.64 20.26 2.13
CA ILE A 294 5.78 20.14 0.96
C ILE A 294 4.57 19.32 1.39
N ALA A 295 3.37 19.81 1.10
CA ALA A 295 2.15 19.07 1.36
C ALA A 295 1.12 19.25 0.25
N TYR A 296 0.24 18.26 0.11
CA TYR A 296 -0.95 18.39 -0.70
C TYR A 296 -2.17 18.63 0.20
N LEU A 297 -2.78 19.79 0.05
CA LEU A 297 -3.89 20.23 0.88
C LEU A 297 -5.19 20.22 0.08
N LYS A 298 -6.28 19.92 0.76
CA LYS A 298 -7.62 20.18 0.22
C LYS A 298 -8.13 21.47 0.83
N VAL A 299 -8.35 22.47 -0.01
CA VAL A 299 -8.85 23.78 0.39
C VAL A 299 -10.30 23.90 -0.02
N LYS A 300 -11.16 24.30 0.92
CA LYS A 300 -12.56 24.61 0.62
C LYS A 300 -12.63 25.89 -0.20
N THR A 301 -13.32 25.82 -1.32
CA THR A 301 -13.63 26.94 -2.21
C THR A 301 -15.15 27.16 -2.21
N GLY A 302 -15.62 28.29 -2.76
CA GLY A 302 -17.06 28.58 -2.82
C GLY A 302 -17.90 27.51 -3.57
N ASN A 303 -17.27 26.72 -4.44
CA ASN A 303 -17.91 25.70 -5.28
C ASN A 303 -17.51 24.25 -4.91
N GLY A 304 -16.74 24.04 -3.84
CA GLY A 304 -16.36 22.69 -3.40
C GLY A 304 -15.00 22.61 -2.71
N GLU A 305 -14.24 21.55 -3.02
CA GLU A 305 -12.87 21.38 -2.54
C GLU A 305 -11.90 21.40 -3.72
N LEU A 306 -10.80 22.12 -3.56
CA LEU A 306 -9.69 22.17 -4.51
C LEU A 306 -8.44 21.58 -3.88
N GLY A 307 -7.74 20.72 -4.61
CA GLY A 307 -6.44 20.23 -4.22
C GLY A 307 -5.33 21.21 -4.60
N VAL A 308 -4.52 21.61 -3.63
CA VAL A 308 -3.42 22.57 -3.82
C VAL A 308 -2.13 22.07 -3.21
N TRP A 309 -1.02 22.52 -3.76
CA TRP A 309 0.32 22.26 -3.25
C TRP A 309 0.75 23.36 -2.30
N PHE A 310 1.03 23.01 -1.05
CA PHE A 310 1.69 23.90 -0.10
C PHE A 310 3.20 23.70 -0.17
N LEU A 311 3.91 24.76 -0.54
CA LEU A 311 5.36 24.81 -0.70
C LEU A 311 5.95 25.74 0.38
N LYS A 312 6.22 25.20 1.57
CA LYS A 312 6.56 25.97 2.77
C LYS A 312 7.82 26.83 2.59
N GLU A 313 8.87 26.27 2.00
CA GLU A 313 10.15 26.96 1.81
C GLU A 313 10.03 28.16 0.85
N HIS A 314 9.15 28.04 -0.15
CA HIS A 314 8.91 29.11 -1.13
C HIS A 314 7.74 30.03 -0.74
N ARG A 315 6.97 29.66 0.30
CA ARG A 315 5.76 30.35 0.77
C ARG A 315 4.70 30.49 -0.33
N TYR A 316 4.40 29.40 -1.03
CA TYR A 316 3.35 29.38 -2.04
C TYR A 316 2.29 28.33 -1.73
N LEU A 317 1.04 28.66 -2.07
CA LEU A 317 0.04 27.68 -2.50
C LEU A 317 0.06 27.63 -4.03
N ALA A 318 0.08 26.44 -4.61
CA ALA A 318 0.12 26.25 -6.06
C ALA A 318 -0.97 25.28 -6.53
N GLY A 319 -1.35 25.37 -7.80
CA GLY A 319 -2.46 24.59 -8.36
C GLY A 319 -3.81 25.31 -8.31
N LEU A 320 -3.80 26.64 -8.08
CA LEU A 320 -4.99 27.47 -8.01
C LEU A 320 -5.51 27.90 -9.39
N LYS A 321 -4.77 27.65 -10.48
CA LYS A 321 -5.12 28.10 -11.82
C LYS A 321 -6.55 27.72 -12.26
N PRO A 322 -7.00 26.46 -12.11
CA PRO A 322 -8.37 26.10 -12.51
C PRO A 322 -9.43 26.89 -11.74
N TRP A 323 -9.16 27.19 -10.47
CA TRP A 323 -10.06 27.98 -9.63
C TRP A 323 -10.06 29.46 -10.01
N PHE A 324 -8.90 30.03 -10.33
CA PHE A 324 -8.82 31.40 -10.86
C PHE A 324 -9.60 31.56 -12.17
N GLU A 325 -9.47 30.60 -13.08
CA GLU A 325 -10.16 30.59 -14.37
C GLU A 325 -11.68 30.39 -14.21
N GLU A 326 -12.10 29.47 -13.33
CA GLU A 326 -13.53 29.21 -13.05
C GLU A 326 -14.26 30.45 -12.50
N TYR A 327 -13.60 31.20 -11.62
CA TYR A 327 -14.17 32.41 -11.00
C TYR A 327 -13.90 33.68 -11.80
N GLY A 328 -13.20 33.58 -12.94
CA GLY A 328 -12.88 34.72 -13.80
C GLY A 328 -12.09 35.80 -13.07
N LEU A 329 -11.13 35.40 -12.23
CA LEU A 329 -10.32 36.37 -11.48
C LEU A 329 -9.41 37.16 -12.41
N GLU A 330 -9.39 38.47 -12.22
CA GLU A 330 -8.55 39.41 -12.94
C GLU A 330 -7.49 40.03 -12.00
N PRO A 331 -6.37 40.56 -12.52
CA PRO A 331 -5.39 41.24 -11.69
C PRO A 331 -6.04 42.33 -10.83
N GLY A 332 -5.74 42.33 -9.53
CA GLY A 332 -6.40 43.22 -8.57
C GLY A 332 -7.61 42.60 -7.85
N SER A 333 -8.04 41.39 -8.22
CA SER A 333 -9.08 40.67 -7.50
C SER A 333 -8.63 40.35 -6.07
N LYS A 334 -9.57 40.39 -5.12
CA LYS A 334 -9.30 40.04 -3.72
C LYS A 334 -9.64 38.58 -3.45
N VAL A 335 -8.75 37.90 -2.74
CA VAL A 335 -8.93 36.51 -2.31
C VAL A 335 -8.70 36.43 -0.81
N GLU A 336 -9.68 35.95 -0.07
CA GLU A 336 -9.51 35.65 1.36
C GLU A 336 -8.98 34.23 1.54
N VAL A 337 -7.94 34.08 2.38
CA VAL A 337 -7.47 32.79 2.86
C VAL A 337 -7.59 32.75 4.38
N SER A 338 -8.18 31.67 4.86
CA SER A 338 -8.28 31.36 6.29
C SER A 338 -7.95 29.88 6.52
N PRO A 339 -7.40 29.50 7.69
CA PRO A 339 -7.36 28.12 8.13
C PRO A 339 -8.79 27.60 8.19
N GLY A 340 -9.10 26.58 7.39
CA GLY A 340 -10.33 25.81 7.58
C GLY A 340 -10.23 24.89 8.79
N ASP A 341 -11.38 24.46 9.31
CA ASP A 341 -11.47 23.34 10.26
C ASP A 341 -10.83 22.06 9.71
#